data_AF-A0A662TDF6-F1
#
_entry.id   AF-A0A662TDF6-F1
#
_cell.length_a   1.000
_cell.length_b   1.000
_cell.length_c   1.000
_cell.angle_alpha   90.00
_cell.angle_beta   90.00
_cell.angle_gamma   90.00
#
_symmetry.space_group_name_H-M   'P 1'
#
loop_
_entity.id
_entity.type
_entity.pdbx_description
1 polymer ?
#
loop_
_entity_poly.entity_id
_entity_poly.type
_entity_poly.pdbx_seq_one_letter_code
_entity_poly.pdbx_strand_id
1 'polypeptide(L)'
;MARYSDFASSDEAVLIETDDFALVYDKRNKGFYKKRWSSATKSWTSAKAPYSALVAKDGSTVWAEDASGKTIASGEAGVDDASVIQSAVNALQEGDKLVLVGVFKLLDTIDLSAKPGISISGFSDKGDKDSAGTGEIKTMFDCSELGNKPAFKHEPSNWCRAPSFENLVFWRNDASKGGTAIYIYRGTMIYLRNLLFKRFNTAIDLEGVWNGNIENVAFDSCGSNADSVAALRIRDGGSRDLDHSNNIKISGVEGGGTEYAGISLEGRTRRVSISHVRYECGNGRFLLIQDSAQFNTLTNFNILYGSPAIEITAFDCKKNVISGGTIDTVFHGEGIVSRGVDTIISSVNLFKAGSENGDFAIDAENLHIIIDCVIEDGYGGIKIAAQPSIIANCHIRYTKETGIRIYSAKYSRVVNNYLTKIGSSAGATGVWAIDAWKMDYGIIAGNIIYQPSDGPQCFGIKEDGSVNALIEHNRIEGNVANKILIGGYSSGAIVRRNIGYLTENSGTATFSGDGTTTQFSIAHGLVSTPTKVLVTPMTADAASDFYVTADATNIYVNYKSAPPSGSNNIKLSWYAEV
;
A
#
# COMPACT_ATOMS: atom_id res chain seq x y z
N MET A 1 -25.25 -44.20 1.66
CA MET A 1 -24.06 -44.63 0.89
C MET A 1 -23.52 -45.87 1.56
N ALA A 2 -22.92 -46.78 0.79
CA ALA A 2 -22.35 -47.99 1.37
C ALA A 2 -20.90 -47.70 1.73
N ARG A 3 -20.48 -47.99 2.97
CA ARG A 3 -19.11 -47.71 3.44
C ARG A 3 -18.15 -48.66 2.73
N TYR A 4 -16.97 -48.20 2.32
CA TYR A 4 -15.93 -49.09 1.79
C TYR A 4 -15.57 -50.18 2.79
N SER A 5 -15.64 -49.92 4.10
CA SER A 5 -15.44 -50.91 5.16
C SER A 5 -16.34 -52.14 4.98
N ASP A 6 -17.52 -51.97 4.39
CA ASP A 6 -18.48 -53.06 4.14
C ASP A 6 -18.08 -53.94 2.94
N PHE A 7 -17.17 -53.46 2.09
CA PHE A 7 -16.66 -54.16 0.90
C PHE A 7 -15.17 -54.50 0.97
N ALA A 8 -14.46 -53.99 1.98
CA ALA A 8 -13.04 -54.23 2.17
C ALA A 8 -12.82 -55.73 2.40
N SER A 9 -11.91 -56.33 1.65
CA SER A 9 -11.52 -57.72 1.88
C SER A 9 -10.77 -57.86 3.23
N SER A 10 -10.60 -59.07 3.73
CA SER A 10 -9.76 -59.32 4.93
C SER A 10 -8.32 -58.84 4.76
N ASP A 11 -7.87 -58.79 3.51
CA ASP A 11 -6.55 -58.31 3.10
C ASP A 11 -6.51 -56.80 2.96
N GLU A 12 -7.60 -56.06 3.15
CA GLU A 12 -7.64 -54.61 3.05
C GLU A 12 -7.88 -53.97 4.43
N ALA A 13 -7.05 -53.00 4.82
CA ALA A 13 -7.26 -52.16 6.00
C ALA A 13 -7.69 -50.76 5.57
N VAL A 14 -8.86 -50.31 6.02
CA VAL A 14 -9.39 -48.99 5.71
C VAL A 14 -8.80 -47.99 6.70
N LEU A 15 -7.98 -47.06 6.21
CA LEU A 15 -7.31 -46.06 7.04
C LEU A 15 -8.16 -44.81 7.25
N ILE A 16 -8.77 -44.34 6.16
CA ILE A 16 -9.61 -43.15 6.14
C ILE A 16 -10.81 -43.49 5.30
N GLU A 17 -11.99 -43.20 5.81
CA GLU A 17 -13.25 -43.43 5.11
C GLU A 17 -14.14 -42.19 5.20
N THR A 18 -14.65 -41.79 4.04
CA THR A 18 -15.61 -40.70 3.88
C THR A 18 -16.76 -41.18 2.99
N ASP A 19 -17.77 -40.34 2.79
CA ASP A 19 -18.88 -40.65 1.88
C ASP A 19 -18.42 -40.79 0.40
N ASP A 20 -17.33 -40.12 0.01
CA ASP A 20 -16.90 -40.05 -1.39
C ASP A 20 -15.66 -40.92 -1.72
N PHE A 21 -14.83 -41.21 -0.72
CA PHE A 21 -13.64 -42.04 -0.91
C PHE A 21 -13.20 -42.77 0.37
N ALA A 22 -12.42 -43.83 0.17
CA ALA A 22 -11.65 -44.50 1.22
C ALA A 22 -10.17 -44.60 0.81
N LEU A 23 -9.27 -44.42 1.78
CA LEU A 23 -7.86 -44.78 1.67
C LEU A 23 -7.68 -46.16 2.29
N VAL A 24 -7.16 -47.08 1.50
CA VAL A 24 -7.16 -48.50 1.82
C VAL A 24 -5.78 -49.06 1.62
N TYR A 25 -5.28 -49.77 2.63
CA TYR A 25 -4.07 -50.57 2.56
C TYR A 25 -4.40 -52.01 2.17
N ASP A 26 -3.98 -52.46 1.01
CA ASP A 26 -4.00 -53.86 0.60
C ASP A 26 -2.78 -54.57 1.19
N LYS A 27 -2.99 -55.37 2.24
CA LYS A 27 -2.01 -56.21 2.94
C LYS A 27 -1.40 -57.27 2.02
N ARG A 28 -2.13 -57.75 1.01
CA ARG A 28 -1.68 -58.82 0.11
C ARG A 28 -0.70 -58.30 -0.92
N ASN A 29 -1.03 -57.18 -1.56
CA ASN A 29 -0.16 -56.51 -2.53
C ASN A 29 0.77 -55.48 -1.89
N LYS A 30 0.63 -55.27 -0.57
CA LYS A 30 1.36 -54.30 0.26
C LYS A 30 1.28 -52.89 -0.32
N GLY A 31 0.08 -52.46 -0.69
CA GLY A 31 -0.12 -51.19 -1.40
C GLY A 31 -1.33 -50.36 -1.02
N PHE A 32 -1.22 -49.03 -1.14
CA PHE A 32 -2.33 -48.13 -0.85
C PHE A 32 -3.10 -47.76 -2.10
N TYR A 33 -4.42 -47.75 -1.94
CA TYR A 33 -5.36 -47.41 -2.99
C TYR A 33 -6.31 -46.35 -2.46
N LYS A 34 -6.53 -45.30 -3.26
CA LYS A 34 -7.70 -44.46 -3.09
C LYS A 34 -8.87 -45.13 -3.80
N LYS A 35 -9.82 -45.62 -3.02
CA LYS A 35 -11.09 -46.14 -3.49
C LYS A 35 -12.05 -44.96 -3.59
N ARG A 36 -12.62 -44.69 -4.75
CA ARG A 36 -13.65 -43.64 -4.91
C ARG A 36 -15.02 -44.27 -5.09
N TRP A 37 -16.00 -43.75 -4.35
CA TRP A 37 -17.39 -44.13 -4.54
C TRP A 37 -17.92 -43.43 -5.79
N SER A 38 -18.40 -44.22 -6.75
CA SER A 38 -19.12 -43.71 -7.90
C SER A 38 -20.61 -43.83 -7.64
N SER A 39 -21.28 -42.70 -7.39
CA SER A 39 -22.74 -42.66 -7.21
C SER A 39 -23.49 -43.10 -8.47
N ALA A 40 -22.89 -42.91 -9.65
CA ALA A 40 -23.45 -43.33 -10.94
C ALA A 40 -23.44 -44.85 -11.13
N THR A 41 -22.36 -45.53 -10.72
CA THR A 41 -22.21 -46.99 -10.88
C THR A 41 -22.46 -47.77 -9.60
N LYS A 42 -22.74 -47.08 -8.49
CA LYS A 42 -22.89 -47.63 -7.13
C LYS A 42 -21.75 -48.60 -6.76
N SER A 43 -20.53 -48.26 -7.16
CA SER A 43 -19.36 -49.11 -7.00
C SER A 43 -18.14 -48.32 -6.59
N TRP A 44 -17.20 -49.01 -5.96
CA TRP A 44 -15.89 -48.48 -5.62
C TRP A 44 -14.90 -48.69 -6.76
N THR A 45 -14.17 -47.64 -7.14
CA THR A 45 -13.14 -47.69 -8.19
C THR A 45 -11.76 -47.45 -7.60
N SER A 46 -10.77 -48.22 -8.05
CA SER A 46 -9.38 -48.11 -7.57
C SER A 46 -8.57 -47.25 -8.54
N ALA A 47 -8.01 -46.14 -8.07
CA ALA A 47 -7.10 -45.30 -8.84
C ALA A 47 -5.68 -45.39 -8.28
N LYS A 48 -4.66 -45.30 -9.15
CA LYS A 48 -3.26 -45.14 -8.74
C LYS A 48 -3.16 -43.93 -7.81
N ALA A 49 -2.42 -44.09 -6.71
CA ALA A 49 -2.27 -43.05 -5.70
C ALA A 49 -1.84 -41.72 -6.35
N PRO A 50 -2.47 -40.59 -6.01
CA PRO A 50 -2.18 -39.28 -6.60
C PRO A 50 -0.90 -38.63 -6.05
N TYR A 51 0.02 -39.43 -5.52
CA TYR A 51 1.26 -39.04 -4.86
C TYR A 51 2.40 -39.99 -5.22
N SER A 52 3.63 -39.50 -5.15
CA SER A 52 4.86 -40.31 -5.30
C SER A 52 5.29 -40.90 -3.95
N ALA A 53 5.08 -40.14 -2.86
CA ALA A 53 5.19 -40.63 -1.49
C ALA A 53 4.12 -40.01 -0.58
N LEU A 54 3.74 -40.75 0.47
CA LEU A 54 2.87 -40.28 1.54
C LEU A 54 3.65 -40.34 2.86
N VAL A 55 3.49 -39.32 3.70
CA VAL A 55 3.85 -39.38 5.11
C VAL A 55 2.59 -39.15 5.93
N ALA A 56 2.30 -40.06 6.83
CA ALA A 56 1.10 -40.03 7.65
C ALA A 56 1.42 -40.28 9.13
N LYS A 57 0.59 -39.72 10.01
CA LYS A 57 0.63 -39.95 11.45
C LYS A 57 -0.71 -40.52 11.91
N ASP A 58 -0.64 -41.57 12.71
CA ASP A 58 -1.79 -42.18 13.40
C ASP A 58 -1.39 -42.56 14.82
N GLY A 59 -2.10 -42.01 15.80
CA GLY A 59 -1.78 -42.16 17.22
C GLY A 59 -0.31 -41.82 17.52
N SER A 60 0.42 -42.84 17.99
CA SER A 60 1.84 -42.80 18.38
C SER A 60 2.80 -43.15 17.24
N THR A 61 2.33 -43.35 16.01
CA THR A 61 3.16 -43.79 14.88
C THR A 61 3.16 -42.73 13.79
N VAL A 62 4.34 -42.44 13.26
CA VAL A 62 4.54 -41.71 12.00
C VAL A 62 5.20 -42.64 11.01
N TRP A 63 4.73 -42.68 9.77
CA TRP A 63 5.32 -43.52 8.72
C TRP A 63 5.32 -42.83 7.37
N ALA A 64 6.22 -43.30 6.51
CA ALA A 64 6.37 -42.91 5.12
C ALA A 64 6.20 -44.13 4.22
N GLU A 65 5.59 -43.96 3.06
CA GLU A 65 5.37 -44.99 2.05
C GLU A 65 5.52 -44.42 0.64
N ASP A 66 5.87 -45.28 -0.32
CA ASP A 66 5.89 -44.91 -1.73
C ASP A 66 4.50 -45.05 -2.38
N ALA A 67 4.39 -44.66 -3.65
CA ALA A 67 3.15 -44.77 -4.42
C ALA A 67 2.62 -46.22 -4.60
N SER A 68 3.46 -47.23 -4.34
CA SER A 68 3.05 -48.64 -4.33
C SER A 68 2.59 -49.09 -2.95
N GLY A 69 2.72 -48.25 -1.93
CA GLY A 69 2.44 -48.48 -0.52
C GLY A 69 3.46 -49.30 0.24
N LYS A 70 4.65 -49.45 -0.34
CA LYS A 70 5.79 -49.98 0.37
C LYS A 70 6.30 -48.94 1.35
N THR A 71 6.49 -49.34 2.60
CA THR A 71 7.08 -48.49 3.64
C THR A 71 8.49 -48.02 3.24
N ILE A 72 8.69 -46.71 3.29
CA ILE A 72 9.98 -46.04 3.14
C ILE A 72 10.66 -45.91 4.51
N ALA A 73 9.92 -45.48 5.53
CA ALA A 73 10.39 -45.29 6.90
C ALA A 73 9.23 -45.30 7.91
N SER A 74 9.54 -45.48 9.19
CA SER A 74 8.58 -45.35 10.30
C SER A 74 9.30 -44.91 11.57
N GLY A 75 8.61 -44.20 12.45
CA GLY A 75 9.13 -43.70 13.72
C GLY A 75 8.05 -43.51 14.78
N GLU A 76 8.50 -43.20 16.00
CA GLU A 76 7.61 -42.85 17.11
C GLU A 76 7.19 -41.37 16.99
N ALA A 77 5.89 -41.15 16.93
CA ALA A 77 5.34 -39.83 16.67
C ALA A 77 5.55 -38.88 17.85
N GLY A 78 5.93 -37.64 17.57
CA GLY A 78 6.18 -36.62 18.61
C GLY A 78 7.55 -36.70 19.29
N VAL A 79 8.41 -37.65 18.87
CA VAL A 79 9.84 -37.65 19.24
C VAL A 79 10.61 -36.74 18.30
N ASP A 80 10.69 -37.07 17.00
CA ASP A 80 11.13 -36.20 15.90
C ASP A 80 10.63 -36.76 14.57
N ASP A 81 9.55 -36.18 14.05
CA ASP A 81 8.93 -36.67 12.82
C ASP A 81 9.76 -36.27 11.57
N ALA A 82 10.74 -35.37 11.75
CA ALA A 82 11.56 -34.85 10.66
C ALA A 82 12.35 -35.96 9.94
N SER A 83 12.87 -36.94 10.69
CA SER A 83 13.63 -38.08 10.13
C SER A 83 12.81 -38.95 9.17
N VAL A 84 11.52 -39.17 9.47
CA VAL A 84 10.61 -39.96 8.62
C VAL A 84 10.22 -39.15 7.37
N ILE A 85 9.95 -37.86 7.52
CA ILE A 85 9.68 -36.95 6.40
C ILE A 85 10.90 -36.84 5.48
N GLN A 86 12.10 -36.68 6.03
CA GLN A 86 13.33 -36.60 5.26
C GLN A 86 13.58 -37.89 4.48
N SER A 87 13.25 -39.05 5.05
CA SER A 87 13.35 -40.34 4.34
C SER A 87 12.41 -40.40 3.14
N ALA A 88 11.18 -39.90 3.27
CA ALA A 88 10.25 -39.77 2.15
C ALA A 88 10.79 -38.82 1.07
N VAL A 89 11.26 -37.63 1.47
CA VAL A 89 11.88 -36.64 0.58
C VAL A 89 13.07 -37.24 -0.19
N ASN A 90 13.91 -38.01 0.49
CA ASN A 90 15.07 -38.66 -0.11
C ASN A 90 14.70 -39.65 -1.22
N ALA A 91 13.50 -40.24 -1.18
CA ALA A 91 13.00 -41.14 -2.21
C ALA A 91 12.47 -40.43 -3.48
N LEU A 92 12.22 -39.12 -3.42
CA LEU A 92 11.62 -38.34 -4.50
C LEU A 92 12.64 -37.90 -5.56
N GLN A 93 12.13 -37.72 -6.78
CA GLN A 93 12.82 -37.15 -7.93
C GLN A 93 12.14 -35.85 -8.38
N GLU A 94 12.77 -35.11 -9.30
CA GLU A 94 12.18 -33.88 -9.82
C GLU A 94 10.78 -34.12 -10.42
N GLY A 95 9.81 -33.27 -10.03
CA GLY A 95 8.41 -33.37 -10.45
C GLY A 95 7.56 -34.31 -9.59
N ASP A 96 8.14 -35.05 -8.66
CA ASP A 96 7.38 -35.90 -7.75
C ASP A 96 6.54 -35.11 -6.75
N LYS A 97 5.52 -35.79 -6.20
CA LYS A 97 4.62 -35.22 -5.18
C LYS A 97 4.70 -35.97 -3.86
N LEU A 98 5.01 -35.25 -2.80
CA LEU A 98 4.86 -35.67 -1.40
C LEU A 98 3.50 -35.21 -0.87
N VAL A 99 2.74 -36.14 -0.31
CA VAL A 99 1.53 -35.83 0.46
C VAL A 99 1.81 -36.07 1.95
N LEU A 100 1.34 -35.15 2.79
CA LEU A 100 1.50 -35.19 4.24
C LEU A 100 0.13 -35.21 4.91
N VAL A 101 -0.09 -36.08 5.89
CA VAL A 101 -1.35 -36.23 6.62
C VAL A 101 -1.08 -36.31 8.12
N GLY A 102 -1.45 -35.27 8.85
CA GLY A 102 -1.36 -35.25 10.32
C GLY A 102 -0.55 -34.07 10.88
N VAL A 103 -0.39 -34.08 12.20
CA VAL A 103 0.36 -33.07 12.95
C VAL A 103 1.76 -33.60 13.22
N PHE A 104 2.78 -32.97 12.63
CA PHE A 104 4.17 -33.40 12.71
C PHE A 104 4.99 -32.49 13.61
N LYS A 105 5.70 -33.06 14.58
CA LYS A 105 6.65 -32.33 15.43
C LYS A 105 8.03 -32.33 14.77
N LEU A 106 8.58 -31.14 14.53
CA LEU A 106 9.91 -30.97 13.93
C LEU A 106 10.91 -30.46 14.97
N LEU A 107 11.99 -31.21 15.19
CA LEU A 107 13.17 -30.75 15.94
C LEU A 107 14.38 -30.48 15.04
N ASP A 108 14.35 -30.96 13.80
CA ASP A 108 15.37 -30.66 12.80
C ASP A 108 14.79 -30.22 11.46
N THR A 109 15.65 -29.60 10.64
CA THR A 109 15.31 -29.09 9.31
C THR A 109 15.07 -30.23 8.32
N ILE A 110 14.03 -30.11 7.49
CA ILE A 110 13.88 -30.90 6.27
C ILE A 110 14.68 -30.25 5.14
N ASP A 111 15.72 -30.92 4.69
CA ASP A 111 16.60 -30.46 3.61
C ASP A 111 16.08 -30.92 2.24
N LEU A 112 15.76 -29.93 1.40
CA LEU A 112 15.26 -30.07 0.04
C LEU A 112 16.31 -29.65 -1.01
N SER A 113 17.55 -29.35 -0.60
CA SER A 113 18.59 -28.77 -1.46
C SER A 113 18.97 -29.69 -2.63
N ALA A 114 18.83 -31.00 -2.46
CA ALA A 114 19.07 -32.00 -3.50
C ALA A 114 17.80 -32.42 -4.28
N LYS A 115 16.66 -31.74 -4.05
CA LYS A 115 15.33 -32.15 -4.53
C LYS A 115 14.65 -31.03 -5.32
N PRO A 116 15.19 -30.66 -6.50
CA PRO A 116 14.60 -29.61 -7.32
C PRO A 116 13.19 -30.02 -7.78
N GLY A 117 12.29 -29.04 -7.81
CA GLY A 117 11.00 -29.16 -8.49
C GLY A 117 10.01 -30.18 -7.94
N ILE A 118 10.21 -30.70 -6.72
CA ILE A 118 9.20 -31.51 -6.05
C ILE A 118 8.02 -30.65 -5.57
N SER A 119 6.88 -31.29 -5.34
CA SER A 119 5.72 -30.65 -4.71
C SER A 119 5.41 -31.30 -3.37
N ILE A 120 5.21 -30.48 -2.34
CA ILE A 120 4.90 -30.90 -0.97
C ILE A 120 3.50 -30.36 -0.65
N SER A 121 2.58 -31.27 -0.36
CA SER A 121 1.17 -30.92 -0.18
C SER A 121 0.63 -31.53 1.09
N GLY A 122 0.00 -30.69 1.91
CA GLY A 122 -0.86 -31.18 2.98
C GLY A 122 -2.17 -31.70 2.41
N PHE A 123 -2.78 -32.61 3.15
CA PHE A 123 -4.08 -33.16 2.81
C PHE A 123 -5.17 -32.22 3.33
N SER A 124 -5.86 -31.54 2.42
CA SER A 124 -7.06 -30.77 2.70
C SER A 124 -8.27 -31.45 2.06
N ASP A 125 -9.22 -31.92 2.88
CA ASP A 125 -10.57 -32.13 2.41
C ASP A 125 -11.25 -30.75 2.27
N LYS A 126 -12.13 -30.58 1.28
CA LYS A 126 -12.97 -29.39 1.20
C LYS A 126 -13.88 -29.35 2.43
N GLY A 127 -13.66 -28.41 3.36
CA GLY A 127 -14.77 -27.86 4.16
C GLY A 127 -14.67 -27.72 5.67
N ASP A 128 -13.51 -27.70 6.33
CA ASP A 128 -13.47 -27.64 7.81
C ASP A 128 -12.39 -26.66 8.36
N LYS A 129 -12.73 -25.86 9.39
CA LYS A 129 -12.11 -24.56 9.79
C LYS A 129 -11.24 -24.42 11.08
N ASP A 130 -9.95 -24.05 10.98
CA ASP A 130 -9.05 -23.43 11.99
C ASP A 130 -9.12 -23.80 13.52
N SER A 131 -7.97 -23.60 14.17
CA SER A 131 -7.61 -23.68 15.60
C SER A 131 -8.52 -22.95 16.62
N ALA A 132 -9.63 -22.35 16.17
CA ALA A 132 -10.76 -21.92 16.99
C ALA A 132 -11.80 -23.03 17.24
N GLY A 133 -11.51 -24.27 16.84
CA GLY A 133 -12.39 -25.42 17.07
C GLY A 133 -13.53 -25.49 16.07
N THR A 134 -13.29 -25.20 14.79
CA THR A 134 -14.34 -25.41 13.79
C THR A 134 -13.90 -26.20 12.52
N GLY A 135 -12.75 -26.88 12.51
CA GLY A 135 -12.35 -27.86 11.47
C GLY A 135 -10.94 -27.70 10.82
N GLU A 136 -10.59 -28.62 9.94
CA GLU A 136 -9.21 -29.06 9.75
C GLU A 136 -8.55 -28.58 8.44
N ILE A 137 -7.44 -27.83 8.57
CA ILE A 137 -6.25 -28.18 7.79
C ILE A 137 -5.58 -29.31 8.59
N LYS A 138 -5.63 -30.55 8.09
CA LYS A 138 -5.15 -31.75 8.81
C LYS A 138 -3.63 -31.81 8.90
N THR A 139 -2.92 -31.05 8.06
CA THR A 139 -1.48 -31.12 7.95
C THR A 139 -0.83 -29.91 8.58
N MET A 140 -0.25 -30.13 9.75
CA MET A 140 0.36 -29.10 10.56
C MET A 140 1.77 -29.50 10.96
N PHE A 141 2.69 -28.54 10.95
CA PHE A 141 4.02 -28.67 11.52
C PHE A 141 4.08 -27.89 12.83
N ASP A 142 4.30 -28.60 13.93
CA ASP A 142 4.70 -28.01 15.20
C ASP A 142 6.22 -27.81 15.20
N CYS A 143 6.63 -26.55 15.13
CA CYS A 143 8.04 -26.13 15.08
C CYS A 143 8.51 -25.52 16.41
N SER A 144 7.78 -25.71 17.51
CA SER A 144 8.08 -25.07 18.80
C SER A 144 9.45 -25.45 19.37
N GLU A 145 9.97 -26.63 19.04
CA GLU A 145 11.27 -27.14 19.52
C GLU A 145 12.37 -27.11 18.45
N LEU A 146 12.11 -26.52 17.27
CA LEU A 146 13.04 -26.47 16.14
C LEU A 146 14.23 -25.50 16.37
N GLY A 147 14.14 -24.62 17.37
CA GLY A 147 15.14 -23.56 17.60
C GLY A 147 15.11 -22.50 16.48
N ASN A 148 16.25 -21.96 16.06
CA ASN A 148 16.31 -20.92 15.01
C ASN A 148 16.48 -21.47 13.59
N LYS A 149 16.40 -22.79 13.41
CA LYS A 149 16.56 -23.43 12.10
C LYS A 149 15.33 -23.21 11.21
N PRO A 150 15.48 -23.24 9.86
CA PRO A 150 14.35 -23.33 8.95
C PRO A 150 13.65 -24.70 9.08
N ALA A 151 12.31 -24.74 9.03
CA ALA A 151 11.59 -26.03 9.01
C ALA A 151 11.82 -26.77 7.69
N PHE A 152 11.73 -26.05 6.58
CA PHE A 152 12.13 -26.52 5.24
C PHE A 152 13.21 -25.62 4.67
N LYS A 153 14.28 -26.24 4.18
CA LYS A 153 15.43 -25.55 3.60
C LYS A 153 15.69 -26.03 2.18
N HIS A 154 15.78 -25.11 1.23
CA HIS A 154 16.25 -25.40 -0.13
C HIS A 154 17.41 -24.46 -0.46
N GLU A 155 18.63 -24.99 -0.45
CA GLU A 155 19.86 -24.24 -0.73
C GLU A 155 20.76 -25.02 -1.71
N PRO A 156 20.35 -25.11 -2.99
CA PRO A 156 21.11 -25.79 -4.02
C PRO A 156 22.39 -25.01 -4.37
N SER A 157 23.40 -25.72 -4.88
CA SER A 157 24.64 -25.08 -5.35
C SER A 157 24.44 -24.21 -6.59
N ASN A 158 23.50 -24.60 -7.45
CA ASN A 158 23.14 -23.93 -8.69
C ASN A 158 21.64 -23.62 -8.73
N TRP A 159 21.27 -22.67 -9.58
CA TRP A 159 19.88 -22.35 -9.86
C TRP A 159 19.11 -23.58 -10.35
N CYS A 160 18.00 -23.88 -9.70
CA CYS A 160 17.11 -24.96 -10.10
C CYS A 160 15.65 -24.64 -9.79
N ARG A 161 14.75 -25.49 -10.28
CA ARG A 161 13.34 -25.39 -9.93
C ARG A 161 13.16 -25.56 -8.42
N ALA A 162 12.51 -24.62 -7.77
CA ALA A 162 12.29 -24.69 -6.33
C ALA A 162 11.19 -25.71 -5.99
N PRO A 163 11.25 -26.33 -4.81
CA PRO A 163 10.13 -27.07 -4.24
C PRO A 163 8.90 -26.16 -4.09
N SER A 164 7.72 -26.73 -4.32
CA SER A 164 6.43 -26.04 -4.14
C SER A 164 5.69 -26.57 -2.92
N PHE A 165 4.93 -25.71 -2.26
CA PHE A 165 4.22 -26.02 -1.01
C PHE A 165 2.75 -25.65 -1.12
N GLU A 166 1.87 -26.56 -0.70
CA GLU A 166 0.42 -26.34 -0.77
C GLU A 166 -0.35 -26.94 0.41
N ASN A 167 -1.31 -26.20 0.96
CA ASN A 167 -2.25 -26.65 2.00
C ASN A 167 -1.56 -27.09 3.31
N LEU A 168 -0.68 -26.25 3.87
CA LEU A 168 0.10 -26.56 5.07
C LEU A 168 -0.06 -25.48 6.14
N VAL A 169 -0.06 -25.91 7.40
CA VAL A 169 0.04 -25.03 8.57
C VAL A 169 1.39 -25.19 9.22
N PHE A 170 2.03 -24.08 9.55
CA PHE A 170 3.26 -24.02 10.34
C PHE A 170 2.97 -23.25 11.62
N TRP A 171 3.20 -23.90 12.76
CA TRP A 171 2.87 -23.32 14.05
C TRP A 171 4.03 -23.45 15.03
N ARG A 172 4.30 -22.36 15.75
CA ARG A 172 5.02 -22.39 17.02
C ARG A 172 4.13 -22.01 18.19
N ASN A 173 4.11 -22.86 19.20
CA ASN A 173 3.38 -22.67 20.45
C ASN A 173 4.34 -22.36 21.63
N ASP A 174 5.57 -21.99 21.33
CA ASP A 174 6.55 -21.50 22.29
C ASP A 174 6.22 -20.06 22.74
N ALA A 175 6.73 -19.67 23.92
CA ALA A 175 6.50 -18.34 24.49
C ALA A 175 7.09 -17.21 23.62
N SER A 176 8.16 -17.51 22.88
CA SER A 176 8.86 -16.59 21.98
C SER A 176 8.78 -17.09 20.55
N LYS A 177 8.41 -16.23 19.60
CA LYS A 177 8.60 -16.52 18.17
C LYS A 177 10.07 -16.87 17.87
N GLY A 178 10.28 -17.64 16.81
CA GLY A 178 11.63 -18.02 16.40
C GLY A 178 11.70 -18.62 15.00
N GLY A 179 12.93 -18.67 14.47
CA GLY A 179 13.29 -19.38 13.25
C GLY A 179 12.55 -18.98 11.97
N THR A 180 12.70 -19.84 10.96
CA THR A 180 12.08 -19.68 9.64
C THR A 180 11.20 -20.90 9.32
N ALA A 181 10.05 -20.73 8.67
CA ALA A 181 9.29 -21.91 8.24
C ALA A 181 9.83 -22.43 6.90
N ILE A 182 9.83 -21.60 5.86
CA ILE A 182 10.31 -21.96 4.52
C ILE A 182 11.45 -21.03 4.11
N TYR A 183 12.64 -21.59 3.88
CA TYR A 183 13.79 -20.89 3.34
C TYR A 183 14.16 -21.46 1.97
N ILE A 184 14.22 -20.57 0.96
CA ILE A 184 14.52 -20.95 -0.42
C ILE A 184 15.57 -20.00 -0.98
N TYR A 185 16.69 -20.59 -1.40
CA TYR A 185 17.81 -19.93 -2.05
C TYR A 185 17.91 -20.38 -3.52
N ARG A 186 18.16 -19.45 -4.46
CA ARG A 186 18.42 -19.75 -5.89
C ARG A 186 17.36 -20.64 -6.55
N GLY A 187 16.09 -20.30 -6.32
CA GLY A 187 14.94 -21.05 -6.82
C GLY A 187 14.26 -20.41 -8.02
N THR A 188 13.75 -21.21 -8.96
CA THR A 188 12.83 -20.74 -10.03
C THR A 188 11.51 -21.49 -10.04
N MET A 189 10.43 -20.86 -10.57
CA MET A 189 9.11 -21.47 -10.75
C MET A 189 8.53 -22.06 -9.45
N ILE A 190 8.57 -21.25 -8.38
CA ILE A 190 8.05 -21.62 -7.06
C ILE A 190 6.55 -21.36 -6.95
N TYR A 191 5.82 -22.30 -6.34
CA TYR A 191 4.42 -22.13 -5.97
C TYR A 191 4.25 -22.34 -4.47
N LEU A 192 3.75 -21.32 -3.77
CA LEU A 192 3.42 -21.35 -2.35
C LEU A 192 1.93 -21.02 -2.20
N ARG A 193 1.11 -22.00 -1.80
CA ARG A 193 -0.36 -21.87 -1.89
C ARG A 193 -1.08 -22.34 -0.64
N ASN A 194 -2.07 -21.57 -0.18
CA ASN A 194 -2.92 -21.96 0.94
C ASN A 194 -2.09 -22.34 2.17
N LEU A 195 -1.21 -21.42 2.59
CA LEU A 195 -0.27 -21.65 3.69
C LEU A 195 -0.61 -20.74 4.86
N LEU A 196 -0.58 -21.28 6.07
CA LEU A 196 -0.78 -20.50 7.29
C LEU A 196 0.45 -20.63 8.20
N PHE A 197 0.95 -19.50 8.68
CA PHE A 197 2.13 -19.42 9.51
C PHE A 197 1.81 -18.68 10.79
N LYS A 198 2.21 -19.25 11.93
CA LYS A 198 1.97 -18.68 13.24
C LYS A 198 3.25 -18.57 14.07
N ARG A 199 3.54 -17.34 14.52
CA ARG A 199 4.63 -17.00 15.47
C ARG A 199 6.04 -17.34 14.99
N PHE A 200 6.34 -17.07 13.72
CA PHE A 200 7.71 -17.15 13.18
C PHE A 200 8.39 -15.79 13.16
N ASN A 201 9.71 -15.76 13.30
CA ASN A 201 10.48 -14.55 13.00
C ASN A 201 10.31 -14.20 11.53
N THR A 202 10.54 -15.19 10.65
CA THR A 202 10.23 -15.11 9.23
C THR A 202 9.47 -16.36 8.82
N ALA A 203 8.24 -16.23 8.34
CA ALA A 203 7.50 -17.36 7.82
C ALA A 203 8.13 -17.87 6.52
N ILE A 204 8.40 -16.97 5.58
CA ILE A 204 8.93 -17.30 4.25
C ILE A 204 10.12 -16.39 3.95
N ASP A 205 11.27 -16.96 3.62
CA ASP A 205 12.45 -16.23 3.16
C ASP A 205 12.84 -16.72 1.77
N LEU A 206 12.68 -15.83 0.78
CA LEU A 206 13.00 -16.06 -0.62
C LEU A 206 14.24 -15.25 -1.01
N GLU A 207 15.34 -15.96 -1.21
CA GLU A 207 16.65 -15.38 -1.48
C GLU A 207 17.11 -15.74 -2.90
N GLY A 208 17.18 -14.76 -3.79
CA GLY A 208 17.50 -14.97 -5.20
C GLY A 208 16.49 -15.92 -5.86
N VAL A 209 15.22 -15.50 -5.95
CA VAL A 209 14.13 -16.33 -6.50
C VAL A 209 13.51 -15.70 -7.74
N TRP A 210 13.30 -16.49 -8.79
CA TRP A 210 12.68 -16.06 -10.04
C TRP A 210 11.34 -16.73 -10.29
N ASN A 211 10.39 -16.00 -10.88
CA ASN A 211 9.11 -16.55 -11.33
C ASN A 211 8.35 -17.26 -10.19
N GLY A 212 8.09 -16.53 -9.11
CA GLY A 212 7.37 -17.06 -7.95
C GLY A 212 5.89 -16.73 -7.96
N ASN A 213 5.06 -17.65 -7.47
CA ASN A 213 3.64 -17.41 -7.24
C ASN A 213 3.25 -17.81 -5.81
N ILE A 214 2.91 -16.81 -5.01
CA ILE A 214 2.50 -16.94 -3.61
C ILE A 214 1.02 -16.56 -3.54
N GLU A 215 0.16 -17.52 -3.21
CA GLU A 215 -1.30 -17.33 -3.26
C GLU A 215 -1.95 -17.82 -1.97
N ASN A 216 -2.84 -17.00 -1.40
CA ASN A 216 -3.63 -17.34 -0.21
C ASN A 216 -2.72 -17.73 0.97
N VAL A 217 -1.95 -16.77 1.47
CA VAL A 217 -1.05 -16.97 2.60
C VAL A 217 -1.50 -16.14 3.79
N ALA A 218 -1.46 -16.76 4.97
CA ALA A 218 -1.84 -16.13 6.23
C ALA A 218 -0.63 -16.04 7.18
N PHE A 219 -0.39 -14.86 7.72
CA PHE A 219 0.69 -14.60 8.69
C PHE A 219 0.09 -14.15 10.03
N ASP A 220 0.01 -15.04 11.01
CA ASP A 220 -0.42 -14.72 12.39
C ASP A 220 0.81 -14.48 13.27
N SER A 221 0.97 -13.25 13.76
CA SER A 221 2.02 -12.88 14.71
C SER A 221 3.43 -13.21 14.20
N CYS A 222 3.62 -13.14 12.88
CA CYS A 222 4.92 -13.32 12.22
C CYS A 222 5.61 -11.98 11.99
N GLY A 223 6.94 -11.99 11.88
CA GLY A 223 7.78 -10.79 11.78
C GLY A 223 8.27 -10.36 13.16
N SER A 224 9.58 -10.14 13.30
CA SER A 224 10.25 -9.89 14.58
C SER A 224 10.90 -8.51 14.60
N ASN A 225 10.47 -7.67 15.55
CA ASN A 225 11.12 -6.37 15.77
C ASN A 225 12.47 -6.52 16.47
N ALA A 226 12.66 -7.56 17.29
CA ALA A 226 13.94 -7.83 17.95
C ALA A 226 15.05 -8.17 16.93
N ASP A 227 14.68 -8.85 15.84
CA ASP A 227 15.61 -9.27 14.79
C ASP A 227 15.53 -8.39 13.52
N SER A 228 14.63 -7.40 13.50
CA SER A 228 14.36 -6.56 12.33
C SER A 228 14.05 -7.35 11.05
N VAL A 229 13.22 -8.38 11.15
CA VAL A 229 12.87 -9.26 10.02
C VAL A 229 11.36 -9.33 9.76
N ALA A 230 11.00 -9.40 8.48
CA ALA A 230 9.62 -9.49 8.04
C ALA A 230 9.06 -10.92 8.12
N ALA A 231 7.73 -11.05 8.12
CA ALA A 231 7.06 -12.34 8.01
C ALA A 231 7.34 -13.00 6.65
N LEU A 232 7.29 -12.24 5.55
CA LEU A 232 7.74 -12.67 4.22
C LEU A 232 8.89 -11.76 3.76
N ARG A 233 10.05 -12.35 3.50
CA ARG A 233 11.22 -11.65 2.97
C ARG A 233 11.48 -12.07 1.54
N ILE A 234 11.71 -11.10 0.67
CA ILE A 234 12.20 -11.30 -0.69
C ILE A 234 13.45 -10.46 -0.86
N ARG A 235 14.58 -11.12 -1.09
CA ARG A 235 15.91 -10.48 -1.11
C ARG A 235 16.81 -11.07 -2.17
N ASP A 236 17.94 -10.42 -2.42
CA ASP A 236 18.96 -10.98 -3.31
C ASP A 236 19.78 -12.07 -2.62
N GLY A 237 20.24 -13.04 -3.41
CA GLY A 237 21.02 -14.20 -2.99
C GLY A 237 22.51 -14.07 -3.15
N GLY A 238 23.02 -12.85 -3.13
CA GLY A 238 24.43 -12.53 -3.32
C GLY A 238 24.65 -11.47 -4.38
N SER A 239 25.91 -11.32 -4.81
CA SER A 239 26.36 -10.24 -5.69
C SER A 239 26.34 -10.56 -7.19
N ARG A 240 26.15 -11.83 -7.59
CA ARG A 240 26.16 -12.21 -9.01
C ARG A 240 24.98 -11.56 -9.74
N ASP A 241 25.11 -11.33 -11.04
CA ASP A 241 24.08 -10.66 -11.83
C ASP A 241 22.73 -11.38 -11.80
N LEU A 242 22.74 -12.72 -11.67
CA LEU A 242 21.53 -13.53 -11.62
C LEU A 242 20.97 -13.71 -10.21
N ASP A 243 21.70 -13.34 -9.16
CA ASP A 243 21.29 -13.61 -7.77
C ASP A 243 20.19 -12.66 -7.25
N HIS A 244 19.62 -11.79 -8.09
CA HIS A 244 18.50 -10.93 -7.70
C HIS A 244 17.16 -11.69 -7.69
N SER A 245 16.23 -11.29 -6.83
CA SER A 245 14.85 -11.80 -6.86
C SER A 245 14.01 -11.05 -7.89
N ASN A 246 13.25 -11.77 -8.72
CA ASN A 246 12.58 -11.20 -9.88
C ASN A 246 11.27 -11.89 -10.25
N ASN A 247 10.29 -11.10 -10.70
CA ASN A 247 9.03 -11.59 -11.25
C ASN A 247 8.28 -12.52 -10.29
N ILE A 248 7.96 -11.98 -9.10
CA ILE A 248 7.23 -12.72 -8.06
C ILE A 248 5.84 -12.11 -7.92
N LYS A 249 4.82 -12.94 -7.98
CA LYS A 249 3.43 -12.56 -7.74
C LYS A 249 3.02 -13.03 -6.34
N ILE A 250 2.38 -12.14 -5.60
CA ILE A 250 1.82 -12.38 -4.29
C ILE A 250 0.36 -11.94 -4.32
N SER A 251 -0.56 -12.83 -3.97
CA SER A 251 -2.00 -12.53 -3.97
C SER A 251 -2.72 -13.22 -2.83
N GLY A 252 -3.70 -12.55 -2.22
CA GLY A 252 -4.47 -13.14 -1.11
C GLY A 252 -3.62 -13.25 0.14
N VAL A 253 -3.12 -12.11 0.62
CA VAL A 253 -2.33 -12.04 1.85
C VAL A 253 -3.25 -11.65 2.99
N GLU A 254 -3.28 -12.48 4.03
CA GLU A 254 -4.05 -12.23 5.24
C GLU A 254 -3.13 -12.29 6.46
N GLY A 255 -3.53 -11.64 7.54
CA GLY A 255 -2.79 -11.78 8.79
C GLY A 255 -2.79 -10.51 9.64
N GLY A 256 -1.97 -10.57 10.68
CA GLY A 256 -1.76 -9.44 11.55
C GLY A 256 -0.92 -9.77 12.77
N GLY A 257 -0.85 -8.82 13.70
CA GLY A 257 -0.01 -8.94 14.89
C GLY A 257 1.48 -8.86 14.58
N THR A 258 1.85 -8.30 13.42
CA THR A 258 3.24 -8.14 13.02
C THR A 258 3.90 -6.99 13.73
N GLU A 259 5.08 -7.26 14.28
CA GLU A 259 5.85 -6.28 15.06
C GLU A 259 6.86 -5.49 14.22
N TYR A 260 7.42 -6.09 13.15
CA TYR A 260 8.38 -5.41 12.26
C TYR A 260 7.76 -5.09 10.91
N ALA A 261 7.68 -6.08 10.01
CA ALA A 261 7.10 -5.92 8.68
C ALA A 261 6.34 -7.19 8.24
N GLY A 262 5.19 -7.04 7.58
CA GLY A 262 4.46 -8.17 6.99
C GLY A 262 5.23 -8.74 5.79
N ILE A 263 5.63 -7.87 4.87
CA ILE A 263 6.42 -8.19 3.69
C ILE A 263 7.59 -7.20 3.59
N SER A 264 8.81 -7.71 3.38
CA SER A 264 9.95 -6.89 2.99
C SER A 264 10.46 -7.26 1.59
N LEU A 265 10.75 -6.23 0.80
CA LEU A 265 11.45 -6.31 -0.48
C LEU A 265 12.82 -5.65 -0.30
N GLU A 266 13.88 -6.44 -0.39
CA GLU A 266 15.24 -6.06 0.00
C GLU A 266 16.21 -6.24 -1.17
N GLY A 267 17.40 -5.63 -1.07
CA GLY A 267 18.48 -5.75 -2.04
C GLY A 267 18.05 -5.39 -3.47
N ARG A 268 18.45 -6.22 -4.44
CA ARG A 268 18.15 -6.04 -5.88
C ARG A 268 16.80 -6.62 -6.32
N THR A 269 15.79 -6.64 -5.46
CA THR A 269 14.47 -7.21 -5.77
C THR A 269 13.69 -6.39 -6.80
N ARG A 270 13.12 -7.06 -7.81
CA ARG A 270 12.44 -6.41 -8.93
C ARG A 270 11.15 -7.09 -9.37
N ARG A 271 10.21 -6.31 -9.88
CA ARG A 271 8.96 -6.81 -10.49
C ARG A 271 8.18 -7.73 -9.54
N VAL A 272 8.11 -7.36 -8.27
CA VAL A 272 7.23 -8.02 -7.31
C VAL A 272 5.86 -7.35 -7.35
N SER A 273 4.83 -8.15 -7.60
CA SER A 273 3.43 -7.69 -7.62
C SER A 273 2.69 -8.26 -6.43
N ILE A 274 2.18 -7.40 -5.56
CA ILE A 274 1.43 -7.73 -4.35
C ILE A 274 -0.01 -7.26 -4.55
N SER A 275 -0.98 -8.14 -4.33
CA SER A 275 -2.39 -7.81 -4.49
C SER A 275 -3.31 -8.54 -3.52
N HIS A 276 -4.55 -8.04 -3.36
CA HIS A 276 -5.59 -8.68 -2.55
C HIS A 276 -5.11 -8.91 -1.11
N VAL A 277 -4.82 -7.81 -0.42
CA VAL A 277 -4.26 -7.83 0.94
C VAL A 277 -5.34 -7.44 1.94
N ARG A 278 -5.46 -8.20 3.04
CA ARG A 278 -6.19 -7.81 4.25
C ARG A 278 -5.27 -7.99 5.44
N TYR A 279 -4.76 -6.91 6.00
CA TYR A 279 -3.70 -7.02 7.00
C TYR A 279 -3.90 -6.06 8.17
N GLU A 280 -3.77 -6.58 9.38
CA GLU A 280 -3.76 -5.77 10.60
C GLU A 280 -2.33 -5.64 11.11
N CYS A 281 -1.71 -4.50 10.82
CA CYS A 281 -0.42 -4.20 11.40
C CYS A 281 -0.54 -4.18 12.94
N GLY A 282 0.50 -4.62 13.64
CA GLY A 282 0.69 -4.19 15.03
C GLY A 282 1.26 -2.78 15.02
N ASN A 283 2.32 -2.58 15.79
CA ASN A 283 3.12 -1.35 15.74
C ASN A 283 4.12 -1.32 14.57
N GLY A 284 4.21 -2.40 13.79
CA GLY A 284 5.11 -2.49 12.63
C GLY A 284 4.52 -1.86 11.37
N ARG A 285 4.99 -2.34 10.21
CA ARG A 285 4.47 -1.99 8.88
C ARG A 285 3.93 -3.20 8.16
N PHE A 286 3.06 -3.02 7.17
CA PHE A 286 2.70 -4.12 6.28
C PHE A 286 3.81 -4.32 5.24
N LEU A 287 4.19 -3.26 4.52
CA LEU A 287 5.14 -3.34 3.42
C LEU A 287 6.37 -2.47 3.69
N LEU A 288 7.55 -3.08 3.59
CA LEU A 288 8.85 -2.42 3.65
C LEU A 288 9.58 -2.63 2.31
N ILE A 289 9.87 -1.56 1.58
CA ILE A 289 10.71 -1.57 0.37
C ILE A 289 12.02 -0.86 0.71
N GLN A 290 13.14 -1.57 0.58
CA GLN A 290 14.43 -1.06 1.01
C GLN A 290 15.57 -1.39 0.04
N ASP A 291 16.74 -0.84 0.34
CA ASP A 291 17.98 -0.95 -0.44
C ASP A 291 17.80 -0.44 -1.88
N SER A 292 17.81 -1.35 -2.86
CA SER A 292 17.74 -1.06 -4.29
C SER A 292 16.53 -1.73 -4.96
N ALA A 293 15.47 -2.01 -4.19
CA ALA A 293 14.28 -2.68 -4.66
C ALA A 293 13.47 -1.75 -5.60
N GLN A 294 13.14 -2.25 -6.80
CA GLN A 294 12.63 -1.41 -7.89
C GLN A 294 11.51 -2.08 -8.70
N PHE A 295 10.66 -1.29 -9.35
CA PHE A 295 9.59 -1.79 -10.23
C PHE A 295 8.57 -2.69 -9.53
N ASN A 296 8.34 -2.48 -8.23
CA ASN A 296 7.38 -3.27 -7.46
C ASN A 296 6.01 -2.59 -7.46
N THR A 297 4.97 -3.38 -7.25
CA THR A 297 3.58 -2.89 -7.31
C THR A 297 2.78 -3.48 -6.16
N LEU A 298 2.07 -2.63 -5.42
CA LEU A 298 1.07 -3.01 -4.44
C LEU A 298 -0.31 -2.51 -4.91
N THR A 299 -1.29 -3.40 -4.98
CA THR A 299 -2.67 -3.06 -5.37
C THR A 299 -3.73 -3.80 -4.57
N ASN A 300 -4.95 -3.28 -4.56
CA ASN A 300 -6.12 -3.89 -3.92
C ASN A 300 -5.84 -4.37 -2.49
N PHE A 301 -5.53 -3.42 -1.60
CA PHE A 301 -5.17 -3.70 -0.22
C PHE A 301 -6.13 -3.02 0.76
N ASN A 302 -6.29 -3.65 1.92
CA ASN A 302 -6.90 -3.09 3.11
C ASN A 302 -5.95 -3.33 4.28
N ILE A 303 -5.36 -2.25 4.80
CA ILE A 303 -4.38 -2.29 5.88
C ILE A 303 -4.94 -1.51 7.06
N LEU A 304 -4.96 -2.13 8.23
CA LEU A 304 -5.30 -1.48 9.49
C LEU A 304 -4.05 -1.30 10.35
N TYR A 305 -4.04 -0.23 11.14
CA TYR A 305 -2.92 0.18 11.99
C TYR A 305 -1.63 0.46 11.19
N GLY A 306 -0.48 0.40 11.86
CA GLY A 306 0.85 0.54 11.27
C GLY A 306 1.51 1.88 11.59
N SER A 307 2.84 1.85 11.68
CA SER A 307 3.67 3.01 12.01
C SER A 307 5.06 2.93 11.33
N PRO A 308 5.18 3.32 10.06
CA PRO A 308 4.09 3.61 9.11
C PRO A 308 3.44 2.32 8.58
N ALA A 309 2.28 2.40 7.91
CA ALA A 309 1.67 1.21 7.31
C ALA A 309 2.46 0.69 6.08
N ILE A 310 3.00 1.59 5.26
CA ILE A 310 3.88 1.29 4.12
C ILE A 310 5.11 2.19 4.18
N GLU A 311 6.29 1.62 3.97
CA GLU A 311 7.55 2.34 3.97
C GLU A 311 8.42 2.02 2.75
N ILE A 312 8.98 3.06 2.13
CA ILE A 312 10.07 2.97 1.16
C ILE A 312 11.26 3.75 1.71
N THR A 313 12.35 3.08 2.07
CA THR A 313 13.39 3.69 2.94
C THR A 313 14.55 4.35 2.22
N ALA A 314 14.81 4.00 0.95
CA ALA A 314 16.04 4.40 0.26
C ALA A 314 15.77 5.14 -1.05
N PHE A 315 16.61 6.14 -1.36
CA PHE A 315 16.61 6.86 -2.64
C PHE A 315 16.81 5.93 -3.86
N ASP A 316 17.49 4.80 -3.66
CA ASP A 316 17.70 3.80 -4.70
C ASP A 316 16.53 2.85 -4.94
N CYS A 317 15.48 2.93 -4.11
CA CYS A 317 14.19 2.34 -4.40
C CYS A 317 13.46 3.19 -5.44
N LYS A 318 13.23 2.63 -6.63
CA LYS A 318 12.75 3.39 -7.79
C LYS A 318 11.57 2.73 -8.49
N LYS A 319 10.68 3.57 -9.04
CA LYS A 319 9.59 3.12 -9.93
C LYS A 319 8.65 2.14 -9.26
N ASN A 320 8.41 2.33 -7.96
CA ASN A 320 7.44 1.54 -7.21
C ASN A 320 6.05 2.17 -7.38
N VAL A 321 5.02 1.34 -7.36
CA VAL A 321 3.63 1.77 -7.52
C VAL A 321 2.81 1.26 -6.34
N ILE A 322 2.16 2.16 -5.63
CA ILE A 322 1.19 1.86 -4.57
C ILE A 322 -0.14 2.40 -5.07
N SER A 323 -1.08 1.52 -5.40
CA SER A 323 -2.30 1.97 -6.07
C SER A 323 -3.55 1.19 -5.68
N GLY A 324 -4.65 1.89 -5.42
CA GLY A 324 -5.94 1.24 -5.16
C GLY A 324 -5.93 0.45 -3.85
N GLY A 325 -6.43 1.07 -2.79
CA GLY A 325 -6.51 0.41 -1.49
C GLY A 325 -6.93 1.35 -0.38
N THR A 326 -7.05 0.81 0.82
CA THR A 326 -7.39 1.54 2.04
C THR A 326 -6.35 1.30 3.12
N ILE A 327 -5.97 2.37 3.81
CA ILE A 327 -5.17 2.35 5.03
C ILE A 327 -5.97 3.09 6.10
N ASP A 328 -6.23 2.47 7.24
CA ASP A 328 -6.70 3.15 8.46
C ASP A 328 -5.71 2.86 9.58
N THR A 329 -4.84 3.83 9.91
CA THR A 329 -3.82 3.61 10.95
C THR A 329 -4.35 3.78 12.36
N VAL A 330 -5.60 4.24 12.53
CA VAL A 330 -6.23 4.50 13.83
C VAL A 330 -5.33 5.37 14.74
N PHE A 331 -4.66 6.36 14.15
CA PHE A 331 -3.69 7.26 14.81
C PHE A 331 -2.45 6.57 15.40
N HIS A 332 -2.06 5.38 14.93
CA HIS A 332 -0.82 4.72 15.38
C HIS A 332 0.46 5.30 14.74
N GLY A 333 0.35 5.91 13.56
CA GLY A 333 1.48 6.45 12.79
C GLY A 333 1.06 6.85 11.38
N GLU A 334 2.03 7.20 10.53
CA GLU A 334 1.79 7.61 9.15
C GLU A 334 1.23 6.47 8.28
N GLY A 335 0.51 6.84 7.22
CA GLY A 335 0.01 5.86 6.26
C GLY A 335 1.11 5.37 5.33
N ILE A 336 1.70 6.29 4.57
CA ILE A 336 2.76 5.99 3.61
C ILE A 336 3.94 6.92 3.83
N VAL A 337 5.10 6.34 4.11
CA VAL A 337 6.39 7.05 4.16
C VAL A 337 7.22 6.60 2.96
N SER A 338 7.62 7.53 2.11
CA SER A 338 8.39 7.22 0.91
C SER A 338 9.62 8.10 0.77
N ARG A 339 10.80 7.50 0.74
CA ARG A 339 12.09 8.14 0.46
C ARG A 339 12.67 7.71 -0.89
N GLY A 340 11.92 6.88 -1.63
CA GLY A 340 12.27 6.43 -2.98
C GLY A 340 12.08 7.52 -4.05
N VAL A 341 12.45 7.19 -5.28
CA VAL A 341 12.37 8.09 -6.45
C VAL A 341 11.44 7.49 -7.50
N ASP A 342 10.76 8.32 -8.29
CA ASP A 342 9.80 7.88 -9.31
C ASP A 342 8.69 6.98 -8.72
N THR A 343 8.30 7.20 -7.46
CA THR A 343 7.22 6.41 -6.86
C THR A 343 5.87 7.01 -7.20
N ILE A 344 4.93 6.15 -7.59
CA ILE A 344 3.55 6.55 -7.88
C ILE A 344 2.66 6.05 -6.74
N ILE A 345 1.94 6.98 -6.11
CA ILE A 345 0.90 6.70 -5.12
C ILE A 345 -0.42 7.17 -5.73
N SER A 346 -1.33 6.25 -6.03
CA SER A 346 -2.57 6.61 -6.72
C SER A 346 -3.81 5.93 -6.19
N SER A 347 -4.93 6.66 -6.09
CA SER A 347 -6.22 6.08 -5.71
C SER A 347 -6.18 5.32 -4.37
N VAL A 348 -5.41 5.83 -3.40
CA VAL A 348 -5.34 5.28 -2.04
C VAL A 348 -6.23 6.11 -1.12
N ASN A 349 -7.04 5.43 -0.32
CA ASN A 349 -7.81 6.04 0.76
C ASN A 349 -7.02 5.88 2.07
N LEU A 350 -6.70 7.01 2.72
CA LEU A 350 -5.98 7.03 3.99
C LEU A 350 -6.85 7.68 5.06
N PHE A 351 -7.12 6.93 6.13
CA PHE A 351 -7.96 7.35 7.24
C PHE A 351 -7.13 7.41 8.53
N LYS A 352 -7.38 8.43 9.34
CA LYS A 352 -6.80 8.60 10.69
C LYS A 352 -5.29 8.45 10.73
N ALA A 353 -4.62 8.86 9.65
CA ALA A 353 -3.18 8.68 9.49
C ALA A 353 -2.39 9.81 10.18
N GLY A 354 -1.28 9.42 10.79
CA GLY A 354 -0.49 10.24 11.70
C GLY A 354 -0.94 10.09 13.15
N SER A 355 0.03 10.07 14.07
CA SER A 355 -0.17 9.88 15.51
C SER A 355 0.01 11.19 16.30
N GLU A 356 0.85 12.08 15.79
CA GLU A 356 1.22 13.31 16.48
C GLU A 356 1.49 14.48 15.52
N ASN A 357 1.82 15.63 16.11
CA ASN A 357 2.14 16.83 15.35
C ASN A 357 3.39 16.62 14.48
N GLY A 358 3.32 16.99 13.21
CA GLY A 358 4.38 16.75 12.23
C GLY A 358 4.20 15.51 11.37
N ASP A 359 3.33 14.57 11.77
CA ASP A 359 3.01 13.40 10.97
C ASP A 359 2.09 13.75 9.79
N PHE A 360 2.33 13.12 8.64
CA PHE A 360 1.47 13.27 7.46
C PHE A 360 0.94 11.91 7.02
N ALA A 361 -0.29 11.88 6.50
CA ALA A 361 -0.86 10.66 5.95
C ALA A 361 0.03 10.08 4.84
N ILE A 362 0.60 10.97 4.00
CA ILE A 362 1.66 10.65 3.06
C ILE A 362 2.84 11.58 3.32
N ASP A 363 3.97 11.03 3.77
CA ASP A 363 5.23 11.76 3.89
C ASP A 363 6.23 11.26 2.84
N ALA A 364 6.43 12.05 1.80
CA ALA A 364 7.22 11.67 0.66
C ALA A 364 8.41 12.62 0.46
N GLU A 365 9.61 12.08 0.36
CA GLU A 365 10.83 12.80 0.01
C GLU A 365 11.32 12.29 -1.33
N ASN A 366 11.69 13.19 -2.24
CA ASN A 366 12.08 12.97 -3.63
C ASN A 366 10.91 13.01 -4.64
N LEU A 367 11.10 12.43 -5.83
CA LEU A 367 10.19 12.59 -6.98
C LEU A 367 9.04 11.60 -6.85
N HIS A 368 7.85 12.13 -6.59
CA HIS A 368 6.62 11.36 -6.41
C HIS A 368 5.51 11.90 -7.30
N ILE A 369 4.66 10.98 -7.75
CA ILE A 369 3.36 11.31 -8.36
C ILE A 369 2.30 10.79 -7.40
N ILE A 370 1.61 11.71 -6.73
CA ILE A 370 0.53 11.43 -5.78
C ILE A 370 -0.77 11.92 -6.41
N ILE A 371 -1.65 10.99 -6.81
CA ILE A 371 -2.85 11.33 -7.57
C ILE A 371 -4.10 10.61 -7.09
N ASP A 372 -5.24 11.27 -7.20
CA ASP A 372 -6.57 10.67 -6.95
C ASP A 372 -6.70 10.03 -5.56
N CYS A 373 -5.92 10.48 -4.57
CA CYS A 373 -5.95 9.94 -3.21
C CYS A 373 -7.01 10.64 -2.35
N VAL A 374 -7.59 9.92 -1.41
CA VAL A 374 -8.51 10.47 -0.39
C VAL A 374 -7.83 10.39 0.96
N ILE A 375 -7.73 11.51 1.66
CA ILE A 375 -7.13 11.58 2.99
C ILE A 375 -8.14 12.20 3.95
N GLU A 376 -8.41 11.51 5.05
CA GLU A 376 -9.43 11.91 6.02
C GLU A 376 -8.98 11.65 7.47
N ASP A 377 -9.36 12.57 8.36
CA ASP A 377 -9.19 12.48 9.81
C ASP A 377 -7.74 12.31 10.31
N GLY A 378 -6.73 12.65 9.51
CA GLY A 378 -5.31 12.56 9.88
C GLY A 378 -4.76 13.77 10.62
N TYR A 379 -3.48 13.72 11.01
CA TYR A 379 -2.75 14.91 11.49
C TYR A 379 -2.45 15.87 10.33
N GLY A 380 -1.44 15.59 9.51
CA GLY A 380 -1.20 16.25 8.22
C GLY A 380 -1.77 15.46 7.04
N GLY A 381 -2.02 16.13 5.91
CA GLY A 381 -2.45 15.46 4.68
C GLY A 381 -1.28 14.86 3.90
N ILE A 382 -0.70 15.64 2.99
CA ILE A 382 0.42 15.23 2.14
C ILE A 382 1.62 16.15 2.37
N LYS A 383 2.79 15.57 2.60
CA LYS A 383 4.08 16.27 2.61
C LYS A 383 4.95 15.76 1.48
N ILE A 384 5.50 16.70 0.68
CA ILE A 384 6.52 16.42 -0.33
C ILE A 384 7.77 17.27 -0.10
N ALA A 385 8.96 16.70 -0.37
CA ALA A 385 10.22 17.43 -0.25
C ALA A 385 11.27 17.10 -1.32
N ALA A 386 12.21 18.04 -1.49
CA ALA A 386 13.51 17.93 -2.20
C ALA A 386 13.50 17.85 -3.73
N GLN A 387 12.65 17.04 -4.36
CA GLN A 387 12.65 16.85 -5.82
C GLN A 387 11.30 17.24 -6.43
N PRO A 388 11.24 17.48 -7.76
CA PRO A 388 9.99 17.77 -8.44
C PRO A 388 8.96 16.69 -8.13
N SER A 389 7.75 17.08 -7.75
CA SER A 389 6.66 16.15 -7.47
C SER A 389 5.32 16.70 -7.94
N ILE A 390 4.38 15.80 -8.17
CA ILE A 390 3.01 16.14 -8.58
C ILE A 390 2.04 15.64 -7.53
N ILE A 391 1.21 16.55 -7.02
CA ILE A 391 0.04 16.23 -6.20
C ILE A 391 -1.18 16.69 -6.99
N ALA A 392 -2.00 15.76 -7.46
CA ALA A 392 -3.16 16.09 -8.28
C ALA A 392 -4.43 15.34 -7.92
N ASN A 393 -5.56 16.03 -8.03
CA ASN A 393 -6.90 15.44 -7.87
C ASN A 393 -7.13 14.75 -6.51
N CYS A 394 -6.37 15.09 -5.47
CA CYS A 394 -6.56 14.51 -4.15
C CYS A 394 -7.70 15.22 -3.40
N HIS A 395 -8.45 14.46 -2.59
CA HIS A 395 -9.43 14.97 -1.66
C HIS A 395 -8.88 14.87 -0.23
N ILE A 396 -8.59 16.01 0.40
CA ILE A 396 -8.00 16.06 1.73
C ILE A 396 -8.99 16.74 2.67
N ARG A 397 -9.37 16.06 3.74
CA ARG A 397 -10.37 16.57 4.67
C ARG A 397 -10.11 16.22 6.13
N TYR A 398 -10.64 17.06 7.02
CA TYR A 398 -10.62 16.85 8.48
C TYR A 398 -9.22 16.71 9.08
N THR A 399 -8.17 17.19 8.41
CA THR A 399 -6.80 17.13 8.95
C THR A 399 -6.61 18.10 10.11
N LYS A 400 -5.90 17.68 11.16
CA LYS A 400 -5.61 18.53 12.33
C LYS A 400 -4.61 19.65 12.01
N GLU A 401 -3.73 19.42 11.05
CA GLU A 401 -2.70 20.33 10.56
C GLU A 401 -2.84 20.61 9.06
N THR A 402 -1.75 21.04 8.41
CA THR A 402 -1.65 21.42 7.01
C THR A 402 -2.14 20.30 6.09
N GLY A 403 -2.97 20.68 5.12
CA GLY A 403 -3.49 19.75 4.11
C GLY A 403 -2.38 19.29 3.16
N ILE A 404 -1.70 20.23 2.52
CA ILE A 404 -0.55 19.93 1.63
C ILE A 404 0.64 20.79 2.03
N ARG A 405 1.78 20.15 2.33
CA ARG A 405 3.05 20.81 2.59
C ARG A 405 4.08 20.45 1.52
N ILE A 406 4.75 21.47 0.99
CA ILE A 406 5.81 21.32 0.00
C ILE A 406 7.04 22.04 0.50
N TYR A 407 8.18 21.36 0.48
CA TYR A 407 9.44 21.97 0.90
C TYR A 407 10.60 21.71 -0.07
N SER A 408 11.24 22.80 -0.53
CA SER A 408 12.45 22.75 -1.36
C SER A 408 12.30 21.86 -2.60
N ALA A 409 11.13 21.89 -3.24
CA ALA A 409 10.76 20.98 -4.32
C ALA A 409 10.50 21.76 -5.62
N LYS A 410 11.55 21.98 -6.41
CA LYS A 410 11.49 22.76 -7.66
C LYS A 410 10.59 22.10 -8.71
N TYR A 411 9.95 22.89 -9.56
CA TYR A 411 9.06 22.42 -10.64
C TYR A 411 7.88 21.55 -10.18
N SER A 412 7.59 21.53 -8.89
CA SER A 412 6.49 20.75 -8.35
C SER A 412 5.14 21.32 -8.78
N ARG A 413 4.10 20.49 -8.70
CA ARG A 413 2.75 20.88 -9.10
C ARG A 413 1.75 20.41 -8.05
N VAL A 414 0.94 21.33 -7.55
CA VAL A 414 -0.22 21.05 -6.71
C VAL A 414 -1.45 21.51 -7.45
N VAL A 415 -2.16 20.56 -8.06
CA VAL A 415 -3.19 20.89 -9.04
C VAL A 415 -4.51 20.16 -8.80
N ASN A 416 -5.62 20.87 -8.98
CA ASN A 416 -6.96 20.28 -8.96
C ASN A 416 -7.31 19.50 -7.67
N ASN A 417 -6.70 19.83 -6.54
CA ASN A 417 -7.01 19.18 -5.27
C ASN A 417 -8.22 19.83 -4.61
N TYR A 418 -8.99 19.05 -3.84
CA TYR A 418 -10.11 19.52 -3.04
C TYR A 418 -9.77 19.41 -1.55
N LEU A 419 -9.64 20.56 -0.87
CA LEU A 419 -9.26 20.65 0.53
C LEU A 419 -10.40 21.26 1.34
N THR A 420 -10.85 20.57 2.39
CA THR A 420 -11.92 21.07 3.26
C THR A 420 -11.73 20.68 4.72
N LYS A 421 -12.15 21.52 5.66
CA LYS A 421 -12.04 21.24 7.11
C LYS A 421 -10.61 20.92 7.57
N ILE A 422 -9.63 21.58 6.95
CA ILE A 422 -8.21 21.60 7.33
C ILE A 422 -8.02 22.44 8.60
N GLY A 423 -7.12 22.03 9.49
CA GLY A 423 -6.81 22.73 10.74
C GLY A 423 -7.80 22.42 11.86
N SER A 424 -8.34 21.19 11.89
CA SER A 424 -9.40 20.77 12.81
C SER A 424 -9.00 20.69 14.29
N SER A 425 -7.73 20.92 14.64
CA SER A 425 -7.29 20.97 16.03
C SER A 425 -7.71 22.28 16.73
N ALA A 426 -8.24 22.17 17.94
CA ALA A 426 -8.64 23.33 18.73
C ALA A 426 -7.42 24.24 19.00
N GLY A 427 -7.46 25.49 18.52
CA GLY A 427 -6.38 26.46 18.72
C GLY A 427 -5.28 26.45 17.66
N ALA A 428 -5.48 25.80 16.51
CA ALA A 428 -4.53 25.73 15.39
C ALA A 428 -4.35 27.07 14.66
N THR A 429 -3.80 28.08 15.32
CA THR A 429 -3.35 29.30 14.66
C THR A 429 -2.13 28.99 13.79
N GLY A 430 -2.11 29.36 12.51
CA GLY A 430 -0.94 29.14 11.64
C GLY A 430 -1.05 27.98 10.66
N VAL A 431 -2.17 27.24 10.63
CA VAL A 431 -2.34 26.11 9.70
C VAL A 431 -2.80 26.57 8.33
N TRP A 432 -2.13 26.10 7.28
CA TRP A 432 -2.44 26.39 5.89
C TRP A 432 -3.09 25.20 5.20
N ALA A 433 -4.06 25.45 4.32
CA ALA A 433 -4.54 24.41 3.42
C ALA A 433 -3.41 23.92 2.50
N ILE A 434 -2.66 24.87 1.93
CA ILE A 434 -1.46 24.61 1.14
C ILE A 434 -0.31 25.49 1.67
N ASP A 435 0.78 24.85 2.11
CA ASP A 435 2.02 25.50 2.55
C ASP A 435 3.16 25.13 1.60
N ALA A 436 3.57 26.09 0.76
CA ALA A 436 4.64 25.91 -0.21
C ALA A 436 5.85 26.76 0.16
N TRP A 437 6.95 26.11 0.53
CA TRP A 437 8.20 26.77 0.88
C TRP A 437 9.33 26.35 -0.08
N LYS A 438 9.98 27.34 -0.71
CA LYS A 438 11.06 27.15 -1.70
C LYS A 438 10.67 26.27 -2.88
N MET A 439 9.52 26.55 -3.47
CA MET A 439 8.93 25.83 -4.59
C MET A 439 9.26 26.53 -5.92
N ASP A 440 10.55 26.65 -6.26
CA ASP A 440 10.99 27.38 -7.46
C ASP A 440 10.31 26.83 -8.73
N TYR A 441 9.77 27.72 -9.56
CA TYR A 441 9.04 27.39 -10.80
C TYR A 441 7.85 26.43 -10.55
N GLY A 442 7.34 26.41 -9.32
CA GLY A 442 6.22 25.59 -8.91
C GLY A 442 4.88 26.14 -9.38
N ILE A 443 3.90 25.25 -9.49
CA ILE A 443 2.53 25.61 -9.88
C ILE A 443 1.55 25.15 -8.81
N ILE A 444 0.74 26.07 -8.29
CA ILE A 444 -0.42 25.80 -7.44
C ILE A 444 -1.66 26.26 -8.21
N ALA A 445 -2.38 25.32 -8.84
CA ALA A 445 -3.45 25.70 -9.76
C ALA A 445 -4.70 24.83 -9.73
N GLY A 446 -5.87 25.45 -9.93
CA GLY A 446 -7.13 24.71 -10.03
C GLY A 446 -7.60 24.08 -8.72
N ASN A 447 -6.96 24.37 -7.58
CA ASN A 447 -7.34 23.78 -6.30
C ASN A 447 -8.60 24.45 -5.75
N ILE A 448 -9.44 23.68 -5.08
CA ILE A 448 -10.62 24.16 -4.35
C ILE A 448 -10.32 24.02 -2.86
N ILE A 449 -10.23 25.15 -2.17
CA ILE A 449 -10.07 25.24 -0.72
C ILE A 449 -11.36 25.81 -0.16
N TYR A 450 -12.11 25.00 0.58
CA TYR A 450 -13.40 25.37 1.13
C TYR A 450 -13.49 25.04 2.62
N GLN A 451 -13.66 26.08 3.45
CA GLN A 451 -13.90 25.92 4.89
C GLN A 451 -15.33 26.30 5.25
N PRO A 452 -16.19 25.37 5.69
CA PRO A 452 -17.55 25.72 6.05
C PRO A 452 -17.57 26.65 7.29
N SER A 453 -18.64 27.42 7.47
CA SER A 453 -18.73 28.45 8.52
C SER A 453 -18.71 27.88 9.95
N ASP A 454 -19.14 26.63 10.11
CA ASP A 454 -19.08 25.87 11.35
C ASP A 454 -17.77 25.07 11.52
N GLY A 455 -16.88 25.14 10.52
CA GLY A 455 -15.58 24.47 10.52
C GLY A 455 -14.45 25.30 11.12
N PRO A 456 -13.28 24.67 11.34
CA PRO A 456 -12.08 25.37 11.81
C PRO A 456 -11.67 26.46 10.83
N GLN A 457 -11.14 27.57 11.36
CA GLN A 457 -10.50 28.57 10.52
C GLN A 457 -9.08 28.10 10.18
N CYS A 458 -8.77 28.04 8.88
CA CYS A 458 -7.39 27.84 8.39
C CYS A 458 -6.97 29.02 7.52
N PHE A 459 -5.68 29.09 7.20
CA PHE A 459 -5.18 29.92 6.13
C PHE A 459 -5.29 29.21 4.78
N GLY A 460 -5.39 29.96 3.68
CA GLY A 460 -5.55 29.38 2.35
C GLY A 460 -4.24 28.82 1.79
N ILE A 461 -3.58 29.60 0.93
CA ILE A 461 -2.32 29.24 0.29
C ILE A 461 -1.21 30.15 0.82
N LYS A 462 -0.14 29.56 1.35
CA LYS A 462 1.12 30.24 1.61
C LYS A 462 2.13 29.81 0.56
N GLU A 463 2.75 30.80 -0.06
CA GLU A 463 3.95 30.63 -0.86
C GLU A 463 5.04 31.48 -0.20
N ASP A 464 6.19 30.89 0.10
CA ASP A 464 7.31 31.61 0.71
C ASP A 464 8.65 31.13 0.15
N GLY A 465 9.57 32.07 -0.06
CA GLY A 465 10.95 31.78 -0.45
C GLY A 465 11.11 31.09 -1.80
N SER A 466 10.11 31.13 -2.68
CA SER A 466 10.20 30.55 -4.03
C SER A 466 10.61 31.59 -5.07
N VAL A 467 11.21 31.12 -6.16
CA VAL A 467 11.47 31.91 -7.36
C VAL A 467 10.46 31.53 -8.45
N ASN A 468 9.75 32.50 -9.02
CA ASN A 468 8.83 32.33 -10.15
C ASN A 468 7.72 31.28 -9.91
N ALA A 469 7.16 31.22 -8.70
CA ALA A 469 6.00 30.38 -8.41
C ALA A 469 4.74 30.96 -9.07
N LEU A 470 3.86 30.08 -9.56
CA LEU A 470 2.59 30.45 -10.19
C LEU A 470 1.41 29.94 -9.36
N ILE A 471 0.55 30.86 -8.91
CA ILE A 471 -0.68 30.58 -8.16
C ILE A 471 -1.87 31.07 -8.98
N GLU A 472 -2.54 30.16 -9.68
CA GLU A 472 -3.63 30.55 -10.58
C GLU A 472 -4.85 29.63 -10.56
N HIS A 473 -6.02 30.17 -10.91
CA HIS A 473 -7.25 29.37 -11.05
C HIS A 473 -7.68 28.61 -9.79
N ASN A 474 -7.25 29.04 -8.60
CA ASN A 474 -7.69 28.43 -7.35
C ASN A 474 -8.99 29.08 -6.85
N ARG A 475 -9.85 28.31 -6.20
CA ARG A 475 -11.06 28.78 -5.54
C ARG A 475 -10.92 28.67 -4.03
N ILE A 476 -10.92 29.80 -3.32
CA ILE A 476 -10.66 29.89 -1.88
C ILE A 476 -11.81 30.60 -1.18
N GLU A 477 -12.65 29.81 -0.49
CA GLU A 477 -13.95 30.26 0.01
C GLU A 477 -14.25 29.78 1.43
N GLY A 478 -15.21 30.44 2.07
CA GLY A 478 -15.69 30.11 3.41
C GLY A 478 -14.81 30.71 4.52
N ASN A 479 -14.72 30.03 5.66
CA ASN A 479 -13.97 30.47 6.86
C ASN A 479 -12.45 30.29 6.69
N VAL A 480 -11.89 30.88 5.63
CA VAL A 480 -10.45 30.88 5.35
C VAL A 480 -9.89 32.25 5.67
N ALA A 481 -9.06 32.34 6.71
CA ALA A 481 -8.25 33.53 6.98
C ALA A 481 -7.16 33.66 5.91
N ASN A 482 -6.67 34.87 5.61
CA ASN A 482 -5.58 35.15 4.63
C ASN A 482 -5.53 34.16 3.45
N LYS A 483 -6.41 34.37 2.48
CA LYS A 483 -6.65 33.40 1.41
C LYS A 483 -5.39 33.05 0.61
N ILE A 484 -4.57 34.05 0.27
CA ILE A 484 -3.25 33.86 -0.34
C ILE A 484 -2.26 34.77 0.38
N LEU A 485 -1.11 34.23 0.77
CA LEU A 485 0.02 34.97 1.32
C LEU A 485 1.28 34.64 0.52
N ILE A 486 1.90 35.70 0.00
CA ILE A 486 3.23 35.64 -0.63
C ILE A 486 4.26 36.13 0.40
N GLY A 487 5.20 35.28 0.74
CA GLY A 487 6.25 35.55 1.71
C GLY A 487 7.25 36.59 1.19
N GLY A 488 7.83 37.37 2.10
CA GLY A 488 8.76 38.46 1.75
C GLY A 488 10.07 37.99 1.10
N TYR A 489 10.36 36.69 1.15
CA TYR A 489 11.54 36.09 0.50
C TYR A 489 11.23 35.56 -0.91
N SER A 490 9.98 35.60 -1.35
CA SER A 490 9.58 35.18 -2.69
C SER A 490 9.96 36.21 -3.73
N SER A 491 10.32 35.76 -4.93
CA SER A 491 10.64 36.65 -6.06
C SER A 491 10.00 36.16 -7.36
N GLY A 492 9.42 37.08 -8.12
CA GLY A 492 8.75 36.75 -9.39
C GLY A 492 7.49 35.89 -9.26
N ALA A 493 6.90 35.80 -8.05
CA ALA A 493 5.64 35.09 -7.87
C ALA A 493 4.51 35.74 -8.71
N ILE A 494 3.72 34.92 -9.39
CA ILE A 494 2.58 35.37 -10.19
C ILE A 494 1.31 34.82 -9.56
N VAL A 495 0.40 35.72 -9.17
CA VAL A 495 -0.91 35.38 -8.62
C VAL A 495 -1.98 35.95 -9.53
N ARG A 496 -2.82 35.10 -10.13
CA ARG A 496 -3.87 35.54 -11.06
C ARG A 496 -5.05 34.59 -11.14
N ARG A 497 -6.21 35.09 -11.58
CA ARG A 497 -7.39 34.28 -11.93
C ARG A 497 -7.91 33.43 -10.77
N ASN A 498 -7.69 33.86 -9.54
CA ASN A 498 -8.15 33.14 -8.35
C ASN A 498 -9.52 33.66 -7.92
N ILE A 499 -10.42 32.74 -7.54
CA ILE A 499 -11.71 33.07 -6.94
C ILE A 499 -11.52 33.20 -5.43
N GLY A 500 -12.03 34.30 -4.88
CA GLY A 500 -11.88 34.65 -3.47
C GLY A 500 -10.67 35.53 -3.19
N TYR A 501 -9.68 35.61 -4.09
CA TYR A 501 -8.52 36.49 -3.99
C TYR A 501 -8.33 37.24 -5.32
N LEU A 502 -9.06 38.34 -5.49
CA LEU A 502 -9.17 39.08 -6.74
C LEU A 502 -7.91 39.93 -7.00
N THR A 503 -7.09 39.48 -7.94
CA THR A 503 -5.90 40.21 -8.43
C THR A 503 -6.17 40.97 -9.73
N GLU A 504 -7.26 40.65 -10.40
CA GLU A 504 -7.74 41.35 -11.58
C GLU A 504 -9.27 41.44 -11.54
N ASN A 505 -9.81 42.54 -12.07
CA ASN A 505 -11.24 42.74 -12.16
C ASN A 505 -11.58 43.69 -13.32
N SER A 506 -12.80 43.60 -13.81
CA SER A 506 -13.30 44.45 -14.89
C SER A 506 -14.81 44.66 -14.77
N GLY A 507 -15.32 45.70 -15.41
CA GLY A 507 -16.75 45.94 -15.45
C GLY A 507 -17.12 47.21 -16.21
N THR A 508 -18.36 47.63 -16.00
CA THR A 508 -18.88 48.91 -16.49
C THR A 508 -19.35 49.73 -15.31
N ALA A 509 -18.95 51.01 -15.27
CA ALA A 509 -19.45 51.99 -14.32
C ALA A 509 -20.36 52.99 -15.04
N THR A 510 -21.44 53.39 -14.38
CA THR A 510 -22.40 54.36 -14.91
C THR A 510 -22.60 55.47 -13.88
N PHE A 511 -22.46 56.71 -14.32
CA PHE A 511 -22.67 57.91 -13.52
C PHE A 511 -23.53 58.91 -14.29
N SER A 512 -24.02 59.91 -13.57
CA SER A 512 -24.71 61.07 -14.12
C SER A 512 -23.82 62.30 -13.93
N GLY A 513 -23.51 63.01 -15.02
CA GLY A 513 -22.85 64.30 -14.92
C GLY A 513 -23.80 65.36 -14.37
N ASP A 514 -23.25 66.36 -13.70
CA ASP A 514 -23.99 67.52 -13.15
C ASP A 514 -23.42 68.87 -13.64
N GLY A 515 -22.39 68.84 -14.50
CA GLY A 515 -21.68 70.04 -14.97
C GLY A 515 -20.70 70.64 -13.97
N THR A 516 -20.50 70.03 -12.79
CA THR A 516 -19.62 70.54 -11.72
C THR A 516 -18.68 69.49 -11.11
N THR A 517 -19.10 68.24 -11.01
CA THR A 517 -18.34 67.12 -10.47
C THR A 517 -17.26 66.69 -11.46
N THR A 518 -16.01 66.70 -11.00
CA THR A 518 -14.84 66.36 -11.83
C THR A 518 -14.22 65.00 -11.49
N GLN A 519 -14.65 64.34 -10.43
CA GLN A 519 -14.11 63.04 -10.02
C GLN A 519 -15.23 62.03 -9.82
N PHE A 520 -15.08 60.85 -10.42
CA PHE A 520 -15.96 59.69 -10.24
C PHE A 520 -15.17 58.51 -9.70
N SER A 521 -15.72 57.79 -8.71
CA SER A 521 -15.07 56.63 -8.10
C SER A 521 -15.73 55.32 -8.53
N ILE A 522 -14.89 54.32 -8.83
CA ILE A 522 -15.29 52.96 -9.18
C ILE A 522 -14.64 52.01 -8.17
N ALA A 523 -15.44 51.35 -7.34
CA ALA A 523 -14.94 50.33 -6.42
C ALA A 523 -14.43 49.12 -7.22
N HIS A 524 -13.13 48.81 -7.11
CA HIS A 524 -12.50 47.79 -7.97
C HIS A 524 -12.52 46.37 -7.37
N GLY A 525 -12.69 46.23 -6.06
CA GLY A 525 -12.78 44.93 -5.37
C GLY A 525 -11.50 44.08 -5.32
N LEU A 526 -10.41 44.51 -5.96
CA LEU A 526 -9.08 43.91 -5.85
C LEU A 526 -8.52 43.87 -4.42
N VAL A 527 -7.59 42.95 -4.19
CA VAL A 527 -6.92 42.71 -2.89
C VAL A 527 -5.95 43.80 -2.46
N SER A 528 -5.50 44.65 -3.39
CA SER A 528 -4.63 45.80 -3.14
C SER A 528 -4.81 46.87 -4.22
N THR A 529 -4.14 48.00 -4.06
CA THR A 529 -4.12 49.07 -5.07
C THR A 529 -3.63 48.53 -6.42
N PRO A 530 -4.37 48.70 -7.52
CA PRO A 530 -3.95 48.25 -8.84
C PRO A 530 -2.69 49.00 -9.31
N THR A 531 -1.78 48.27 -9.95
CA THR A 531 -0.60 48.83 -10.62
C THR A 531 -0.88 49.21 -12.07
N LYS A 532 -1.97 48.68 -12.64
CA LYS A 532 -2.45 49.00 -13.98
C LYS A 532 -3.96 49.15 -13.98
N VAL A 533 -4.42 50.26 -14.56
CA VAL A 533 -5.84 50.56 -14.75
C VAL A 533 -6.07 51.03 -16.19
N LEU A 534 -7.08 50.45 -16.83
CA LEU A 534 -7.56 50.85 -18.15
C LEU A 534 -9.00 51.32 -18.01
N VAL A 535 -9.31 52.53 -18.48
CA VAL A 535 -10.65 53.09 -18.52
C VAL A 535 -10.96 53.52 -19.94
N THR A 536 -12.08 53.04 -20.49
CA THR A 536 -12.52 53.32 -21.86
C THR A 536 -13.92 53.93 -21.82
N PRO A 537 -14.08 55.19 -22.29
CA PRO A 537 -15.39 55.82 -22.46
C PRO A 537 -16.30 55.01 -23.37
N MET A 538 -17.55 54.85 -22.96
CA MET A 538 -18.61 54.18 -23.72
C MET A 538 -19.73 55.14 -24.17
N THR A 539 -19.63 56.42 -23.80
CA THR A 539 -20.55 57.49 -24.21
C THR A 539 -19.75 58.73 -24.59
N ALA A 540 -20.34 59.59 -25.43
CA ALA A 540 -19.70 60.85 -25.84
C ALA A 540 -19.42 61.76 -24.64
N ASP A 541 -20.36 61.88 -23.70
CA ASP A 541 -20.18 62.71 -22.50
C ASP A 541 -19.07 62.19 -21.58
N ALA A 542 -18.79 60.89 -21.61
CA ALA A 542 -17.68 60.28 -20.87
C ALA A 542 -16.31 60.45 -21.55
N ALA A 543 -16.27 60.84 -22.83
CA ALA A 543 -15.05 60.87 -23.64
C ALA A 543 -14.20 62.15 -23.49
N SER A 544 -14.63 63.07 -22.63
CA SER A 544 -13.86 64.27 -22.28
C SER A 544 -12.50 63.92 -21.68
N ASP A 545 -11.53 64.83 -21.76
CA ASP A 545 -10.18 64.65 -21.18
C ASP A 545 -10.23 64.29 -19.68
N PHE A 546 -9.69 63.13 -19.31
CA PHE A 546 -9.51 62.69 -17.92
C PHE A 546 -8.14 62.02 -17.70
N TYR A 547 -7.79 61.81 -16.43
CA TYR A 547 -6.71 60.92 -16.01
C TYR A 547 -7.18 60.01 -14.87
N VAL A 548 -6.51 58.88 -14.70
CA VAL A 548 -6.91 57.83 -13.74
C VAL A 548 -5.90 57.73 -12.61
N THR A 549 -6.40 57.67 -11.38
CA THR A 549 -5.64 57.30 -10.18
C THR A 549 -6.36 56.16 -9.47
N ALA A 550 -5.70 55.49 -8.52
CA ALA A 550 -6.33 54.45 -7.72
C ALA A 550 -5.73 54.41 -6.31
N ASP A 551 -6.54 53.96 -5.35
CA ASP A 551 -6.10 53.56 -4.02
C ASP A 551 -6.43 52.08 -3.78
N ALA A 552 -6.39 51.63 -2.52
CA ALA A 552 -6.63 50.22 -2.18
C ALA A 552 -8.08 49.77 -2.35
N THR A 553 -9.02 50.69 -2.60
CA THR A 553 -10.46 50.41 -2.67
C THR A 553 -11.07 50.85 -4.00
N ASN A 554 -10.64 51.98 -4.54
CA ASN A 554 -11.28 52.68 -5.64
C ASN A 554 -10.32 53.05 -6.76
N ILE A 555 -10.84 52.99 -7.99
CA ILE A 555 -10.32 53.70 -9.15
C ILE A 555 -11.00 55.08 -9.20
N TYR A 556 -10.24 56.14 -9.43
CA TYR A 556 -10.73 57.50 -9.57
C TYR A 556 -10.52 57.98 -11.01
N VAL A 557 -11.60 58.42 -11.64
CA VAL A 557 -11.62 59.01 -12.97
C VAL A 557 -11.74 60.52 -12.82
N ASN A 558 -10.65 61.23 -13.10
CA ASN A 558 -10.50 62.67 -12.84
C ASN A 558 -10.59 63.45 -14.16
N TYR A 559 -11.75 64.04 -14.43
CA TYR A 559 -11.99 64.88 -15.59
C TYR A 559 -11.35 66.27 -15.43
N LYS A 560 -10.70 66.76 -16.49
CA LYS A 560 -10.16 68.13 -16.53
C LYS A 560 -11.27 69.18 -16.62
N SER A 561 -12.41 68.81 -17.21
CA SER A 561 -13.63 69.61 -17.27
C SER A 561 -14.79 68.74 -16.84
N ALA A 562 -15.64 69.23 -15.94
CA ALA A 562 -16.80 68.47 -15.46
C ALA A 562 -17.67 68.03 -16.65
N PRO A 563 -18.03 66.74 -16.75
CA PRO A 563 -18.92 66.27 -17.81
C PRO A 563 -20.28 66.96 -17.76
N PRO A 564 -20.95 67.13 -18.93
CA PRO A 564 -22.22 67.85 -19.00
C PRO A 564 -23.31 67.18 -18.16
N SER A 565 -24.27 67.98 -17.71
CA SER A 565 -25.41 67.46 -16.95
C SER A 565 -26.22 66.48 -17.79
N GLY A 566 -26.46 65.29 -17.25
CA GLY A 566 -27.25 64.25 -17.91
C GLY A 566 -27.44 63.03 -17.01
N SER A 567 -28.48 62.23 -17.28
CA SER A 567 -28.76 61.02 -16.50
C SER A 567 -28.08 59.81 -17.14
N ASN A 568 -27.28 59.08 -16.35
CA ASN A 568 -26.55 57.88 -16.79
C ASN A 568 -25.74 58.11 -18.07
N ASN A 569 -25.32 59.36 -18.30
CA ASN A 569 -24.67 59.81 -19.52
C ASN A 569 -23.15 59.56 -19.49
N ILE A 570 -22.59 59.24 -18.32
CA ILE A 570 -21.20 58.85 -18.17
C ILE A 570 -21.12 57.34 -18.02
N LYS A 571 -20.75 56.63 -19.09
CA LYS A 571 -20.52 55.18 -19.06
C LYS A 571 -19.07 54.86 -19.36
N LEU A 572 -18.46 54.05 -18.51
CA LEU A 572 -17.05 53.71 -18.57
C LEU A 572 -16.88 52.19 -18.49
N SER A 573 -16.19 51.60 -19.46
CA SER A 573 -15.65 50.24 -19.32
C SER A 573 -14.32 50.34 -18.60
N TRP A 574 -14.06 49.44 -17.65
CA TRP A 574 -12.82 49.47 -16.88
C TRP A 574 -12.23 48.07 -16.70
N TYR A 575 -10.90 48.02 -16.60
CA TYR A 575 -10.09 46.86 -16.23
C TYR A 575 -8.99 47.30 -15.27
N ALA A 576 -8.71 46.51 -14.25
CA ALA A 576 -7.62 46.76 -13.32
C ALA A 576 -6.94 45.46 -12.88
N GLU A 577 -5.62 45.51 -12.68
CA GLU A 577 -4.80 44.41 -12.14
C GLU A 577 -3.72 44.92 -11.17
N VAL A 578 -3.33 44.06 -10.22
CA VAL A 578 -2.26 44.31 -9.25
C VAL A 578 -0.93 43.70 -9.68
#